data_AF-A0A9X2FHX0-F1
#
_entry.id   AF-A0A9X2FHX0-F1
#
_cell.length_a   1.000
_cell.length_b   1.000
_cell.length_c   1.000
_cell.angle_alpha   90.00
_cell.angle_beta   90.00
_cell.angle_gamma   90.00
#
_symmetry.space_group_name_H-M   'P 1'
#
loop_
_entity.id
_entity.type
_entity.pdbx_description
1 polymer ?
#
loop_
_entity_poly.entity_id
_entity_poly.type
_entity_poly.pdbx_seq_one_letter_code
_entity_poly.pdbx_strand_id
1 'polypeptide(L)'
;MTTLNSTLLTWIPLANREAWQSLGDRFSGDHAKFNLGDLWALLGILLATLALVWLLNWLYRRQQARRMSNEPHHLFIDMCRAHRLSRRERNLLLQLRDELDLPMAATLFVRPDLLATENLPTDNEKDLAVYERLSTKLFAGLEALQPRQTTAAMPAVSSTATQLVVAPTTAVVSVPVQQTQ
;
A
#
# COMPACT_ATOMS: atom_id res chain seq x y z
N MET A 1 30.69 -10.03 -35.31
CA MET A 1 30.46 -11.49 -35.12
C MET A 1 31.66 -12.05 -34.38
N THR A 2 31.55 -12.21 -33.06
CA THR A 2 32.62 -12.66 -32.18
C THR A 2 32.04 -13.72 -31.25
N THR A 3 32.42 -14.97 -31.50
CA THR A 3 32.02 -16.16 -30.76
C THR A 3 32.79 -16.24 -29.44
N LEU A 4 32.11 -15.99 -28.32
CA LEU A 4 32.70 -16.12 -26.98
C LEU A 4 32.36 -17.51 -26.39
N ASN A 5 33.32 -18.41 -26.58
CA ASN A 5 33.83 -19.46 -25.67
C ASN A 5 32.86 -20.06 -24.63
N SER A 6 32.22 -21.16 -25.01
CA SER A 6 31.44 -22.09 -24.17
C SER A 6 32.29 -23.09 -23.35
N THR A 7 33.60 -22.88 -23.23
CA THR A 7 34.55 -23.85 -22.64
C THR A 7 34.93 -23.60 -21.18
N LEU A 8 34.45 -22.51 -20.55
CA LEU A 8 34.80 -22.18 -19.17
C LEU A 8 33.80 -22.69 -18.11
N LEU A 9 32.70 -23.34 -18.52
CA LEU A 9 31.68 -23.85 -17.59
C LEU A 9 31.78 -25.35 -17.27
N THR A 10 32.70 -26.07 -17.89
CA THR A 10 32.83 -27.54 -17.74
C THR A 10 33.93 -27.99 -16.78
N TRP A 11 34.76 -27.07 -16.24
CA TRP A 11 35.97 -27.43 -15.49
C TRP A 11 35.91 -27.20 -13.97
N ILE A 12 34.72 -27.07 -13.41
CA ILE A 12 34.52 -26.99 -11.95
C ILE A 12 33.26 -27.83 -11.63
N PRO A 13 33.27 -28.92 -10.82
CA PRO A 13 34.30 -29.38 -9.86
C PRO A 13 34.51 -30.92 -9.80
N LEU A 14 35.67 -31.44 -10.22
CA LEU A 14 36.13 -32.79 -9.85
C LEU A 14 37.24 -32.76 -8.77
N ALA A 15 37.90 -31.62 -8.60
CA ALA A 15 39.00 -31.44 -7.65
C ALA A 15 38.57 -31.49 -6.17
N ASN A 16 37.26 -31.49 -5.87
CA ASN A 16 36.76 -31.54 -4.50
C ASN A 16 36.33 -32.94 -4.05
N ARG A 17 36.52 -33.98 -4.86
CA ARG A 17 36.09 -35.35 -4.53
C ARG A 17 36.70 -35.86 -3.22
N GLU A 18 37.95 -35.52 -2.93
CA GLU A 18 38.62 -35.88 -1.68
C GLU A 18 38.05 -35.10 -0.47
N ALA A 19 37.65 -33.84 -0.67
CA ALA A 19 36.94 -33.06 0.35
C ALA A 19 35.56 -33.65 0.67
N TRP A 20 34.82 -34.11 -0.35
CA TRP A 20 33.56 -34.83 -0.16
C TRP A 20 33.77 -36.21 0.50
N GLN A 21 34.86 -36.90 0.21
CA GLN A 21 35.19 -38.18 0.85
C GLN A 21 35.57 -38.02 2.32
N SER A 22 36.36 -37.01 2.69
CA SER A 22 36.70 -36.72 4.09
C SER A 22 35.50 -36.25 4.93
N LEU A 23 34.55 -35.56 4.31
CA LEU A 23 33.25 -35.26 4.93
C LEU A 23 32.43 -36.56 5.10
N GLY A 24 32.38 -37.41 4.08
CA GLY A 24 31.69 -38.71 4.11
C GLY A 24 32.25 -39.68 5.16
N ASP A 25 33.57 -39.76 5.30
CA ASP A 25 34.23 -40.60 6.32
C ASP A 25 33.85 -40.17 7.75
N ARG A 26 33.66 -38.87 7.96
CA ARG A 26 33.18 -38.34 9.25
C ARG A 26 31.72 -38.67 9.54
N PHE A 27 30.90 -38.85 8.50
CA PHE A 27 29.53 -39.33 8.64
C PHE A 27 29.43 -40.86 8.71
N SER A 28 30.44 -41.59 8.22
CA SER A 28 30.43 -43.05 8.10
C SER A 28 31.22 -43.78 9.21
N GLY A 29 31.90 -43.06 10.10
CA GLY A 29 32.61 -43.62 11.26
C GLY A 29 31.68 -44.16 12.34
N ASP A 30 32.24 -44.93 13.28
CA ASP A 30 31.64 -45.71 14.39
C ASP A 30 30.57 -44.99 15.26
N HIS A 31 30.31 -43.70 15.02
CA HIS A 31 29.20 -42.89 15.51
C HIS A 31 27.87 -43.10 14.76
N ALA A 32 27.89 -43.79 13.60
CA ALA A 32 26.69 -44.22 12.87
C ALA A 32 26.03 -45.48 13.48
N LYS A 33 26.29 -45.77 14.76
CA LYS A 33 25.41 -46.63 15.56
C LYS A 33 24.18 -45.81 15.90
N PHE A 34 23.30 -45.67 14.91
CA PHE A 34 21.98 -45.05 15.06
C PHE A 34 21.22 -45.77 16.16
N ASN A 35 21.35 -45.27 17.38
CA ASN A 35 20.51 -45.72 18.47
C ASN A 35 19.08 -45.35 18.10
N LEU A 36 18.15 -46.28 18.29
CA LEU A 36 16.74 -46.06 17.97
C LEU A 36 16.21 -44.77 18.65
N GLY A 37 16.73 -44.45 19.84
CA GLY A 37 16.43 -43.21 20.56
C GLY A 37 16.91 -41.93 19.85
N ASP A 38 18.05 -41.98 19.16
CA ASP A 38 18.58 -40.84 18.41
C ASP A 38 17.74 -40.57 17.15
N LEU A 39 17.24 -41.65 16.53
CA LEU A 39 16.29 -41.57 15.42
C LEU A 39 14.95 -40.94 15.85
N TRP A 40 14.44 -41.32 17.03
CA TRP A 40 13.26 -40.69 17.62
C TRP A 40 13.47 -39.22 17.98
N ALA A 41 14.65 -38.86 18.48
CA ALA A 41 15.00 -37.47 18.77
C ALA A 41 15.02 -36.62 17.48
N LEU A 42 15.67 -37.11 16.42
CA LEU A 42 15.67 -36.47 15.11
C LEU A 42 14.26 -36.30 14.55
N LEU A 43 13.43 -37.34 14.64
CA LEU A 43 12.04 -37.29 14.20
C LEU A 43 11.23 -36.27 15.01
N GLY A 44 11.44 -36.22 16.33
CA GLY A 44 10.80 -35.24 17.21
C GLY A 44 11.14 -33.80 16.84
N ILE A 45 12.42 -33.52 16.55
CA ILE A 45 12.88 -32.20 16.10
C ILE A 45 12.22 -31.84 14.77
N LEU A 46 12.18 -32.78 13.82
CA LEU A 46 11.53 -32.58 12.53
C LEU A 46 10.04 -32.23 12.71
N LEU A 47 9.29 -33.03 13.48
CA LEU A 47 7.89 -32.74 13.76
C LEU A 47 7.69 -31.40 14.47
N ALA A 48 8.55 -31.06 15.44
CA ALA A 48 8.47 -29.80 16.16
C ALA A 48 8.67 -28.59 15.23
N THR A 49 9.64 -28.66 14.31
CA THR A 49 9.86 -27.59 13.32
C THR A 49 8.68 -27.46 12.36
N LEU A 50 8.13 -28.58 11.87
CA LEU A 50 6.93 -28.56 11.01
C LEU A 50 5.73 -27.96 11.76
N ALA A 51 5.51 -28.38 13.00
CA ALA A 51 4.43 -27.86 13.84
C ALA A 51 4.58 -26.36 14.10
N LEU A 52 5.81 -25.90 14.35
CA LEU A 52 6.10 -24.48 14.55
C LEU A 52 5.82 -23.65 13.29
N VAL A 53 6.28 -24.11 12.12
CA VAL A 53 6.02 -23.43 10.83
C VAL A 53 4.52 -23.43 10.52
N TRP A 54 3.83 -24.54 10.75
CA TRP A 54 2.39 -24.65 10.58
C TRP A 54 1.63 -23.69 11.50
N LEU A 55 2.02 -23.61 12.77
CA LEU A 55 1.43 -22.71 13.75
C LEU A 55 1.66 -21.24 13.38
N LEU A 56 2.87 -20.88 12.95
CA LEU A 56 3.18 -19.53 12.46
C LEU A 56 2.33 -19.16 11.25
N ASN A 57 2.20 -20.07 10.27
CA ASN A 57 1.37 -19.85 9.09
C ASN A 57 -0.11 -19.72 9.45
N TRP A 58 -0.60 -20.54 10.38
CA TRP A 58 -1.98 -20.45 10.89
C TRP A 58 -2.24 -19.13 11.61
N LEU A 59 -1.33 -18.69 12.48
CA LEU A 59 -1.40 -17.39 13.15
C LEU A 59 -1.36 -16.25 12.14
N TYR A 60 -0.46 -16.32 11.15
CA TYR A 60 -0.32 -15.31 10.12
C TYR A 60 -1.58 -15.23 9.25
N ARG A 61 -2.16 -16.37 8.85
CA ARG A 61 -3.44 -16.44 8.14
C ARG A 61 -4.59 -15.89 8.97
N ARG A 62 -4.61 -16.15 10.29
CA ARG A 62 -5.64 -15.62 11.19
C ARG A 62 -5.51 -14.10 11.37
N GLN A 63 -4.28 -13.58 11.41
CA GLN A 63 -4.03 -12.14 11.42
C GLN A 63 -4.34 -11.50 10.06
N GLN A 64 -3.98 -12.16 8.96
CA GLN A 64 -4.32 -11.71 7.61
C GLN A 64 -5.82 -11.73 7.37
N ALA A 65 -6.56 -12.74 7.82
CA ALA A 65 -8.02 -12.75 7.74
C ALA A 65 -8.63 -11.53 8.46
N ARG A 66 -8.04 -11.13 9.60
CA ARG A 66 -8.40 -9.88 10.30
C ARG A 66 -7.97 -8.60 9.58
N ARG A 67 -6.90 -8.65 8.76
CA ARG A 67 -6.42 -7.53 7.94
C ARG A 67 -7.10 -7.44 6.56
N MET A 68 -7.59 -8.56 6.04
CA MET A 68 -8.29 -8.70 4.76
C MET A 68 -9.78 -8.40 4.89
N SER A 69 -10.33 -8.44 6.11
CA SER A 69 -11.44 -7.56 6.48
C SER A 69 -10.91 -6.13 6.45
N ASN A 70 -10.85 -5.60 5.24
CA ASN A 70 -10.54 -4.22 4.90
C ASN A 70 -11.73 -3.36 5.38
N GLU A 71 -12.00 -3.38 6.68
CA GLU A 71 -13.06 -2.58 7.26
C GLU A 71 -12.63 -1.13 7.10
N PRO A 72 -13.35 -0.34 6.32
CA PRO A 72 -13.03 1.07 6.11
C PRO A 72 -12.99 1.87 7.43
N HIS A 73 -13.61 1.32 8.48
CA HIS A 73 -13.55 1.83 9.85
C HIS A 73 -12.15 1.76 10.47
N HIS A 74 -11.36 0.71 10.22
CA HIS A 74 -10.01 0.60 10.78
C HIS A 74 -9.06 1.65 10.19
N LEU A 75 -9.15 1.88 8.88
CA LEU A 75 -8.38 2.92 8.20
C LEU A 75 -8.75 4.32 8.73
N PHE A 76 -10.05 4.58 8.94
CA PHE A 76 -10.51 5.80 9.58
C PHE A 76 -9.97 5.97 11.01
N ILE A 77 -9.96 4.90 11.82
CA ILE A 77 -9.41 4.93 13.19
C ILE A 77 -7.90 5.20 13.19
N ASP A 78 -7.17 4.61 12.25
CA ASP A 78 -5.72 4.79 12.11
C ASP A 78 -5.38 6.22 11.65
N MET A 79 -6.14 6.80 10.71
CA MET A 79 -6.00 8.23 10.37
C MET A 79 -6.38 9.12 11.57
N CYS A 80 -7.45 8.76 12.29
CA CYS A 80 -7.85 9.49 13.50
C CYS A 80 -6.78 9.45 14.60
N ARG A 81 -6.02 8.35 14.68
CA ARG A 81 -4.88 8.21 15.59
C ARG A 81 -3.68 9.04 15.14
N ALA A 82 -3.35 9.01 13.85
CA ALA A 82 -2.25 9.79 13.28
C ALA A 82 -2.44 11.30 13.50
N HIS A 83 -3.67 11.80 13.30
CA HIS A 83 -4.03 13.21 13.52
C HIS A 83 -4.39 13.54 14.98
N ARG A 84 -4.23 12.59 15.92
CA ARG A 84 -4.56 12.75 17.35
C ARG A 84 -5.94 13.36 17.61
N LEU A 85 -6.96 12.87 16.89
CA LEU A 85 -8.33 13.33 17.05
C LEU A 85 -8.97 12.77 18.32
N SER A 86 -9.62 13.66 19.08
CA SER A 86 -10.34 13.30 20.30
C SER A 86 -11.60 12.48 20.00
N ARG A 87 -12.15 11.76 21.00
CA ARG A 87 -13.38 10.95 20.81
C ARG A 87 -14.58 11.80 20.35
N ARG A 88 -14.66 13.05 20.79
CA ARG A 88 -15.72 14.00 20.37
C ARG A 88 -15.55 14.41 18.91
N GLU A 89 -14.33 14.74 18.50
CA GLU A 89 -14.00 15.07 17.11
C GLU A 89 -14.31 13.93 16.14
N ARG A 90 -14.06 12.68 16.56
CA ARG A 90 -14.40 11.49 15.77
C ARG A 90 -15.91 11.32 15.57
N ASN A 91 -16.70 11.57 16.62
CA ASN A 91 -18.15 11.47 16.51
C ASN A 91 -18.72 12.54 15.58
N LEU A 92 -18.17 13.76 15.60
CA LEU A 92 -18.55 14.83 14.66
C LEU A 92 -18.27 14.43 13.20
N LEU A 93 -17.10 13.83 12.92
CA LEU A 93 -16.79 13.34 11.58
C LEU A 93 -17.71 12.20 11.11
N LEU A 94 -18.14 11.34 12.05
CA LEU A 94 -19.09 10.27 11.73
C LEU A 94 -20.49 10.83 11.47
N GLN A 95 -20.94 11.82 12.23
CA GLN A 95 -22.20 12.52 11.97
C GLN A 95 -22.16 13.22 10.61
N LEU A 96 -21.07 13.92 10.30
CA LEU A 96 -20.91 14.58 9.01
C LEU A 96 -20.89 13.58 7.84
N ARG A 97 -20.30 12.39 8.02
CA ARG A 97 -20.38 11.31 7.03
C ARG A 97 -21.84 10.91 6.78
N ASP A 98 -22.59 10.68 7.85
CA ASP A 98 -23.97 10.21 7.77
C ASP A 98 -24.87 11.26 7.10
N GLU A 99 -24.60 12.53 7.32
CA GLU A 99 -25.40 13.63 6.78
C GLU A 99 -25.08 13.97 5.32
N LEU A 100 -23.84 13.73 4.89
CA LEU A 100 -23.41 13.85 3.49
C LEU A 100 -23.53 12.51 2.71
N ASP A 101 -24.13 11.49 3.33
CA ASP A 101 -24.32 10.12 2.79
C ASP A 101 -23.05 9.54 2.15
N LEU A 102 -21.89 9.74 2.78
CA LEU A 102 -20.64 9.23 2.23
C LEU A 102 -20.49 7.73 2.51
N PRO A 103 -20.11 6.93 1.50
CA PRO A 103 -19.89 5.50 1.68
C PRO A 103 -18.72 5.19 2.62
N MET A 104 -17.79 6.14 2.81
CA MET A 104 -16.60 5.94 3.61
C MET A 104 -16.15 7.22 4.30
N ALA A 105 -15.96 7.15 5.63
CA ALA A 105 -15.51 8.28 6.45
C ALA A 105 -14.09 8.77 6.08
N ALA A 106 -13.25 7.88 5.55
CA ALA A 106 -11.90 8.23 5.12
C ALA A 106 -11.87 9.20 3.93
N THR A 107 -12.95 9.28 3.14
CA THR A 107 -13.05 10.21 2.00
C THR A 107 -13.00 11.67 2.44
N LEU A 108 -13.43 11.98 3.67
CA LEU A 108 -13.33 13.33 4.27
C LEU A 108 -11.87 13.79 4.44
N PHE A 109 -10.92 12.86 4.60
CA PHE A 109 -9.50 13.20 4.68
C PHE A 109 -8.86 13.48 3.32
N VAL A 110 -9.47 12.97 2.24
CA VAL A 110 -8.96 13.12 0.86
C VAL A 110 -9.56 14.36 0.19
N ARG A 111 -10.79 14.74 0.54
CA ARG A 111 -11.53 15.85 -0.06
C ARG A 111 -11.78 16.95 0.98
N PRO A 112 -10.85 17.90 1.18
CA PRO A 112 -11.04 19.01 2.12
C PRO A 112 -12.23 19.89 1.76
N ASP A 113 -12.62 19.93 0.48
CA ASP A 113 -13.76 20.71 -0.02
C ASP A 113 -15.10 20.35 0.66
N LEU A 114 -15.23 19.11 1.14
CA LEU A 114 -16.43 18.64 1.85
C LEU A 114 -16.52 19.16 3.29
N LEU A 115 -15.41 19.66 3.84
CA LEU A 115 -15.33 20.30 5.15
C LEU A 115 -15.43 21.83 5.04
N ALA A 116 -15.60 22.38 3.83
CA ALA A 116 -15.82 23.80 3.63
C ALA A 116 -17.21 24.21 4.10
N THR A 117 -17.31 25.37 4.75
CA THR A 117 -18.52 25.94 5.39
C THR A 117 -19.77 25.89 4.51
N GLU A 118 -19.62 25.96 3.19
CA GLU A 118 -20.73 25.92 2.21
C GLU A 118 -21.40 24.54 2.08
N ASN A 119 -20.70 23.46 2.42
CA ASN A 119 -21.19 22.09 2.28
C ASN A 119 -21.63 21.46 3.61
N LEU A 120 -21.57 22.21 4.72
CA LEU A 120 -21.99 21.70 6.02
C LEU A 120 -23.51 21.86 6.20
N PRO A 121 -24.23 20.78 6.58
CA PRO A 121 -25.67 20.82 6.81
C PRO A 121 -26.08 21.47 8.15
N THR A 122 -25.15 22.10 8.87
CA THR A 122 -25.39 22.57 10.24
C THR A 122 -25.80 24.04 10.30
N ASP A 123 -27.02 24.29 10.80
CA ASP A 123 -27.58 25.63 11.10
C ASP A 123 -27.02 26.24 12.41
N ASN A 124 -26.06 25.57 13.04
CA ASN A 124 -25.54 25.92 14.36
C ASN A 124 -24.13 26.52 14.23
N GLU A 125 -24.03 27.84 14.35
CA GLU A 125 -22.79 28.63 14.21
C GLU A 125 -21.66 28.15 15.14
N LYS A 126 -22.01 27.53 16.27
CA LYS A 126 -21.06 26.96 17.24
C LYS A 126 -20.36 25.70 16.73
N ASP A 127 -21.03 24.90 15.92
CA ASP A 127 -20.45 23.68 15.37
C ASP A 127 -19.54 24.02 14.19
N LEU A 128 -19.86 25.07 13.41
CA LEU A 128 -19.00 25.59 12.34
C LEU A 128 -17.59 25.94 12.85
N ALA A 129 -17.49 26.65 13.99
CA ALA A 129 -16.20 26.98 14.60
C ALA A 129 -15.42 25.74 15.07
N VAL A 130 -16.11 24.65 15.40
CA VAL A 130 -15.48 23.38 15.76
C VAL A 130 -14.98 22.66 14.51
N TYR A 131 -15.73 22.69 13.42
CA TYR A 131 -15.32 22.14 12.12
C TYR A 131 -14.14 22.89 11.51
N GLU A 132 -14.08 24.21 11.62
CA GLU A 132 -12.91 24.98 11.18
C GLU A 132 -11.66 24.56 11.95
N ARG A 133 -11.72 24.49 13.29
CA ARG A 133 -10.60 24.02 14.12
C ARG A 133 -10.18 22.59 13.76
N LEU A 134 -11.16 21.74 13.43
CA LEU A 134 -10.92 20.38 12.98
C LEU A 134 -10.20 20.36 11.64
N SER A 135 -10.66 21.15 10.67
CA SER A 135 -10.07 21.25 9.33
C SER A 135 -8.63 21.74 9.40
N THR A 136 -8.35 22.79 10.19
CA THR A 136 -6.98 23.27 10.41
C THR A 136 -6.12 22.19 11.05
N LYS A 137 -6.63 21.42 12.01
CA LYS A 137 -5.86 20.34 12.65
C LYS A 137 -5.61 19.16 11.69
N LEU A 138 -6.55 18.86 10.80
CA LEU A 138 -6.44 17.81 9.80
C LEU A 138 -5.46 18.20 8.68
N PHE A 139 -5.48 19.45 8.24
CA PHE A 139 -4.77 19.94 7.07
C PHE A 139 -3.64 20.94 7.34
N ALA A 140 -3.27 21.22 8.60
CA ALA A 140 -2.18 22.13 8.96
C ALA A 140 -0.84 21.82 8.25
N GLY A 141 -0.57 20.55 7.95
CA GLY A 141 0.63 20.15 7.20
C GLY A 141 0.54 20.36 5.68
N LEU A 142 -0.68 20.47 5.14
CA LEU A 142 -0.96 20.67 3.71
C LEU A 142 -0.88 22.16 3.34
N GLU A 143 -1.34 23.04 4.23
CA GLU A 143 -1.21 24.50 4.08
C GLU A 143 0.27 24.95 4.07
N ALA A 144 1.13 24.31 4.87
CA ALA A 144 2.57 24.53 4.85
C ALA A 144 3.23 24.16 3.51
N LEU A 145 2.58 23.31 2.70
CA LEU A 145 3.01 22.93 1.35
C LEU A 145 2.36 23.80 0.25
N GLN A 146 1.51 24.76 0.62
CA GLN A 146 0.88 25.73 -0.27
C GLN A 146 1.51 27.14 -0.28
N PRO A 147 2.84 27.37 -0.10
CA PRO A 147 3.39 28.72 -0.04
C PRO A 147 3.60 29.39 -1.42
N ARG A 148 2.80 29.11 -2.47
CA ARG A 148 3.14 29.65 -3.81
C ARG A 148 2.06 30.00 -4.84
N GLN A 149 0.77 30.09 -4.49
CA GLN A 149 -0.23 30.48 -5.50
C GLN A 149 -0.99 31.79 -5.27
N THR A 150 -0.76 32.53 -4.17
CA THR A 150 -1.67 33.65 -3.85
C THR A 150 -1.03 35.05 -3.81
N THR A 151 0.28 35.24 -3.98
CA THR A 151 0.84 36.59 -3.81
C THR A 151 2.01 36.92 -4.72
N ALA A 152 1.71 37.08 -6.01
CA ALA A 152 2.45 38.02 -6.85
C ALA A 152 1.44 38.68 -7.80
N ALA A 153 0.69 39.64 -7.25
CA ALA A 153 0.12 40.70 -8.05
C ALA A 153 1.25 41.36 -8.84
N MET A 154 1.19 41.29 -10.18
CA MET A 154 1.69 42.30 -11.11
C MET A 154 1.22 41.95 -12.54
N PRO A 155 1.12 42.95 -13.44
CA PRO A 155 -0.10 43.70 -13.69
C PRO A 155 -0.66 43.37 -15.08
N ALA A 156 -1.83 43.95 -15.37
CA ALA A 156 -2.47 44.11 -16.67
C ALA A 156 -1.54 43.81 -17.88
N VAL A 157 -1.72 42.65 -18.49
CA VAL A 157 -1.34 42.45 -19.89
C VAL A 157 -2.64 42.39 -20.67
N SER A 158 -2.95 43.53 -21.29
CA SER A 158 -3.89 43.63 -22.40
C SER A 158 -3.54 42.56 -23.43
N SER A 159 -4.28 41.46 -23.45
CA SER A 159 -4.23 40.52 -24.56
C SER A 159 -5.24 40.99 -25.60
N THR A 160 -4.75 41.93 -26.41
CA THR A 160 -5.32 42.35 -27.67
C THR A 160 -5.60 41.12 -28.53
N ALA A 161 -6.77 41.13 -29.15
CA ALA A 161 -7.25 40.12 -30.08
C ALA A 161 -6.17 39.61 -31.05
N THR A 162 -6.09 38.29 -31.21
CA THR A 162 -5.74 37.65 -32.48
C THR A 162 -6.53 36.35 -32.54
N GLN A 163 -7.68 36.42 -33.22
CA GLN A 163 -8.36 35.24 -33.73
C GLN A 163 -7.38 34.48 -34.63
N LEU A 164 -7.04 33.24 -34.26
CA LEU A 164 -6.46 32.29 -35.20
C LEU A 164 -7.58 31.32 -35.61
N VAL A 165 -8.09 31.57 -36.81
CA VAL A 165 -8.96 30.66 -37.56
C VAL A 165 -8.22 29.32 -37.73
N VAL A 166 -8.75 28.25 -37.16
CA VAL A 166 -8.36 26.88 -37.51
C VAL A 166 -9.59 26.17 -38.07
N ALA A 167 -9.50 25.86 -39.35
CA ALA A 167 -10.53 25.17 -40.12
C ALA A 167 -10.77 23.74 -39.63
N PRO A 168 -11.99 23.19 -39.79
CA PRO A 168 -12.28 21.79 -39.52
C PRO A 168 -11.73 20.93 -40.67
N THR A 169 -10.67 20.16 -40.42
CA THR A 169 -10.28 19.07 -41.33
C THR A 169 -10.87 17.77 -40.82
N THR A 170 -11.93 17.39 -41.51
CA THR A 170 -12.58 16.09 -41.56
C THR A 170 -11.53 14.98 -41.72
N ALA A 171 -11.44 14.07 -40.75
CA ALA A 171 -10.81 12.76 -40.94
C ALA A 171 -11.71 11.70 -40.31
N VAL A 172 -12.66 11.25 -41.12
CA VAL A 172 -13.43 10.03 -40.93
C VAL A 172 -12.44 8.86 -40.93
N VAL A 173 -12.26 8.20 -39.79
CA VAL A 173 -11.62 6.88 -39.73
C VAL A 173 -12.71 5.86 -39.46
N SER A 174 -13.16 5.25 -40.54
CA SER A 174 -14.07 4.11 -40.55
C SER A 174 -13.36 2.88 -39.97
N VAL A 175 -13.90 2.31 -38.90
CA VAL A 175 -13.50 1.01 -38.35
C VAL A 175 -14.45 -0.05 -38.91
N PRO A 176 -13.98 -1.05 -39.69
CA PRO A 176 -14.83 -2.15 -40.12
C PRO A 176 -15.06 -3.14 -38.98
N VAL A 177 -16.33 -3.34 -38.65
CA VAL A 177 -16.85 -4.43 -37.81
C VAL A 177 -16.69 -5.73 -38.62
N GLN A 178 -15.78 -6.62 -38.19
CA GLN A 178 -15.83 -8.02 -38.60
C GLN A 178 -16.78 -8.77 -37.67
N GLN A 179 -17.92 -9.18 -38.22
CA GLN A 179 -18.70 -10.31 -37.73
C GLN A 179 -17.96 -11.60 -38.11
N THR A 180 -17.62 -12.43 -37.12
CA THR A 180 -17.37 -13.85 -37.34
C THR A 180 -18.52 -14.63 -36.72
N GLN A 181 -19.12 -15.44 -37.57
CA GLN A 181 -20.12 -16.47 -37.30
C GLN A 181 -19.55 -17.58 -36.41
#